data_AF-A0A7K4FFY2-F1
#
_entry.id   AF-A0A7K4FFY2-F1
#
_cell.length_a   1.000
_cell.length_b   1.000
_cell.length_c   1.000
_cell.angle_alpha   90.00
_cell.angle_beta   90.00
_cell.angle_gamma   90.00
#
_symmetry.space_group_name_H-M   'P 1'
#
loop_
_entity.id
_entity.type
_entity.pdbx_description
1 polymer ?
#
loop_
_entity_poly.entity_id
_entity_poly.type
_entity_poly.pdbx_seq_one_letter_code
_entity_poly.pdbx_strand_id
1 'polypeptide(L)'
;MLTCPFCGAAESDRIDIEGRRFVVFPCMFTPAIDPQMPESALPDYLRTEYGRQGPQYFRSMCDRLHLAVVREPASEGATKDGGP
;
A
#
# COMPACT_ATOMS: atom_id res chain seq x y z
N MET A 1 -14.44 11.54 -7.24
CA MET A 1 -14.25 10.08 -7.28
C MET A 1 -13.05 9.79 -8.14
N LEU A 2 -11.99 9.20 -7.59
CA LEU A 2 -10.78 8.91 -8.34
C LEU A 2 -10.92 7.65 -9.20
N THR A 3 -10.09 7.54 -10.22
CA THR A 3 -10.02 6.36 -11.10
C THR A 3 -8.61 5.79 -11.05
N CYS A 4 -8.50 4.49 -10.87
CA CYS A 4 -7.22 3.80 -10.85
C CYS A 4 -6.49 3.99 -12.19
N PRO A 5 -5.25 4.48 -12.20
CA PRO A 5 -4.48 4.70 -13.43
C PRO A 5 -4.10 3.40 -14.14
N PHE A 6 -4.31 2.24 -13.52
CA PHE A 6 -3.96 0.93 -14.07
C PHE A 6 -5.13 0.20 -14.71
N CYS A 7 -6.22 0.03 -13.98
CA CYS A 7 -7.36 -0.79 -14.43
C CYS A 7 -8.62 0.03 -14.74
N GLY A 8 -8.60 1.35 -14.51
CA GLY A 8 -9.78 2.20 -14.72
C GLY A 8 -10.89 2.00 -13.68
N ALA A 9 -10.70 1.14 -12.67
CA ALA A 9 -11.68 0.97 -11.60
C ALA A 9 -11.81 2.25 -10.77
N ALA A 10 -13.02 2.51 -10.30
CA ALA A 10 -13.24 3.63 -9.41
C ALA A 10 -12.66 3.35 -8.02
N GLU A 11 -12.29 4.42 -7.32
CA GLU A 11 -11.96 4.41 -5.90
C GLU A 11 -13.06 3.72 -5.09
N SER A 12 -12.67 2.81 -4.19
CA SER A 12 -13.59 2.09 -3.32
C SER A 12 -13.64 2.65 -1.91
N ASP A 13 -12.51 3.12 -1.38
CA ASP A 13 -12.43 3.63 0.00
C ASP A 13 -11.22 4.55 0.20
N ARG A 14 -11.17 5.23 1.36
CA ARG A 14 -10.01 5.97 1.86
C ARG A 14 -9.77 5.69 3.32
N ILE A 15 -8.50 5.47 3.64
CA ILE A 15 -8.07 5.12 4.99
C ILE A 15 -7.05 6.15 5.46
N ASP A 16 -7.28 6.76 6.61
CA ASP A 16 -6.34 7.67 7.26
C ASP A 16 -5.65 6.94 8.44
N ILE A 17 -4.33 6.80 8.41
CA ILE A 17 -3.51 6.13 9.44
C ILE A 17 -2.32 7.03 9.77
N GLU A 18 -2.15 7.39 11.04
CA GLU A 18 -0.97 8.12 11.55
C GLU A 18 -0.60 9.38 10.73
N GLY A 19 -1.60 10.15 10.28
CA GLY A 19 -1.40 11.36 9.48
C GLY A 19 -1.06 11.12 8.01
N ARG A 20 -1.19 9.88 7.52
CA ARG A 20 -1.13 9.52 6.11
C ARG A 20 -2.50 9.10 5.61
N ARG A 21 -2.81 9.45 4.36
CA ARG A 21 -4.02 9.02 3.69
C ARG A 21 -3.69 7.98 2.63
N PHE A 22 -4.50 6.94 2.55
CA PHE A 22 -4.42 5.90 1.53
C PHE A 22 -5.71 5.90 0.73
N VAL A 23 -5.59 5.85 -0.59
CA VAL A 23 -6.74 5.66 -1.50
C VAL A 23 -6.81 4.19 -1.83
N VAL A 24 -7.95 3.54 -1.63
CA VAL A 24 -8.12 2.11 -1.90
C VAL A 24 -8.83 1.94 -3.22
N PHE A 25 -8.26 1.11 -4.10
CA PHE A 25 -8.92 0.66 -5.32
C PHE A 25 -9.17 -0.87 -5.27
N PRO A 26 -10.23 -1.38 -5.92
CA PRO A 26 -10.56 -2.82 -5.91
C PRO A 26 -9.47 -3.75 -6.46
N CYS A 27 -8.55 -3.21 -7.25
CA CYS A 27 -7.45 -3.96 -7.86
C CYS A 27 -6.22 -4.12 -6.94
N MET A 28 -6.39 -3.97 -5.62
CA MET A 28 -5.32 -4.00 -4.61
C MET A 28 -4.26 -2.90 -4.77
N PHE A 29 -4.55 -1.88 -5.58
CA PHE A 29 -3.74 -0.67 -5.65
C PHE A 29 -4.18 0.26 -4.52
N THR A 30 -3.26 0.54 -3.59
CA THR A 30 -3.55 1.38 -2.42
C THR A 30 -2.45 2.43 -2.22
N PRO A 31 -2.36 3.46 -3.10
CA PRO A 31 -1.33 4.48 -2.99
C PRO A 31 -1.53 5.33 -1.73
N ALA A 32 -0.42 5.70 -1.09
CA ALA A 32 -0.40 6.76 -0.10
C ALA A 32 -0.47 8.12 -0.81
N ILE A 33 -1.28 9.02 -0.30
CA ILE A 33 -1.41 10.40 -0.76
C ILE A 33 -1.20 11.36 0.42
N ASP A 34 -0.76 12.57 0.12
CA ASP A 34 -0.73 13.65 1.10
C ASP A 34 -2.18 14.05 1.47
N PRO A 35 -2.57 14.00 2.76
CA PRO A 35 -3.91 14.42 3.19
C PRO A 35 -4.27 15.87 2.85
N GLN A 36 -3.26 16.73 2.66
CA GLN A 36 -3.43 18.14 2.31
C GLN A 36 -3.47 18.39 0.80
N MET A 37 -3.26 17.36 -0.04
CA MET A 37 -3.31 17.52 -1.48
C MET A 37 -4.74 17.85 -1.95
N PRO A 38 -4.93 18.87 -2.81
CA PRO A 38 -6.24 19.17 -3.36
C PRO A 38 -6.81 18.00 -4.18
N GLU A 39 -8.10 17.72 -4.03
CA GLU A 39 -8.80 16.66 -4.79
C GLU A 39 -8.61 16.78 -6.30
N SER A 40 -8.57 18.02 -6.81
CA SER A 40 -8.38 18.30 -8.23
C SER A 40 -6.99 17.90 -8.74
N ALA A 41 -5.98 17.84 -7.87
CA ALA A 41 -4.61 17.49 -8.21
C ALA A 41 -4.34 15.98 -8.12
N LEU A 42 -5.15 15.23 -7.35
CA LEU A 42 -4.96 13.79 -7.12
C LEU A 42 -4.94 12.96 -8.41
N PRO A 43 -5.83 13.15 -9.40
CA PRO A 43 -5.78 12.37 -10.64
C PRO A 43 -4.46 12.52 -11.40
N ASP A 44 -3.94 13.74 -11.47
CA ASP A 44 -2.70 14.04 -12.19
C ASP A 44 -1.48 13.53 -11.42
N TYR A 45 -1.48 13.67 -10.09
CA TYR A 45 -0.48 13.04 -9.23
C TYR A 45 -0.43 11.52 -9.44
N LEU A 46 -1.58 10.84 -9.33
CA LEU A 46 -1.65 9.39 -9.47
C LEU A 46 -1.19 8.92 -10.86
N ARG A 47 -1.56 9.63 -11.93
CA ARG A 47 -1.09 9.31 -13.29
C ARG A 47 0.42 9.57 -13.46
N THR A 48 0.94 10.65 -12.90
CA THR A 48 2.35 11.02 -13.05
C THR A 48 3.27 10.09 -12.26
N GLU A 49 2.93 9.84 -11.00
CA GLU A 49 3.71 9.02 -10.08
C GLU A 49 3.63 7.54 -10.47
N TYR A 50 2.42 7.05 -10.76
CA TYR A 50 2.18 5.62 -10.92
C TYR A 50 1.89 5.20 -12.37
N GLY A 51 1.37 6.09 -13.22
CA GLY A 51 0.93 5.75 -14.58
C GLY A 51 2.06 5.38 -15.56
N ARG A 52 3.31 5.80 -15.31
CA ARG A 52 4.46 5.41 -16.15
C ARG A 52 5.18 4.14 -15.70
N GLN A 53 4.99 3.71 -14.45
CA GLN A 53 5.79 2.64 -13.82
C GLN A 53 4.94 1.48 -13.29
N GLY A 54 3.67 1.36 -13.71
CA GLY A 54 2.73 0.37 -13.18
C GLY A 54 3.28 -1.05 -12.98
N PRO A 55 3.93 -1.67 -13.98
CA PRO A 55 4.53 -3.00 -13.81
C PRO A 55 5.65 -3.05 -12.76
N GLN A 56 6.43 -1.97 -12.59
CA GLN A 56 7.50 -1.88 -11.59
C GLN A 56 6.94 -1.61 -10.19
N TYR A 57 5.90 -0.76 -10.10
CA TYR A 57 5.17 -0.51 -8.86
C TYR A 57 4.51 -1.79 -8.32
N PHE A 58 3.81 -2.55 -9.17
CA PHE A 58 3.22 -3.83 -8.79
C PHE A 58 4.28 -4.85 -8.35
N ARG A 59 5.41 -4.97 -9.07
CA ARG A 59 6.52 -5.84 -8.65
C ARG A 59 7.08 -5.43 -7.29
N SER A 60 7.37 -4.15 -7.09
CA SER A 60 7.89 -3.65 -5.81
C SER A 60 6.91 -3.83 -4.66
N MET A 61 5.59 -3.70 -4.89
CA MET A 61 4.57 -3.98 -3.89
C MET A 61 4.48 -5.46 -3.56
N CYS A 62 4.45 -6.34 -4.57
CA CYS A 62 4.47 -7.78 -4.35
C CYS A 62 5.73 -8.21 -3.60
N ASP A 63 6.90 -7.66 -3.93
CA ASP A 63 8.15 -7.98 -3.24
C ASP A 63 8.14 -7.47 -1.79
N ARG A 64 7.65 -6.25 -1.54
CA ARG A 64 7.54 -5.70 -0.17
C ARG A 64 6.51 -6.44 0.69
N LEU A 65 5.36 -6.82 0.11
CA LEU A 65 4.36 -7.61 0.81
C LEU A 65 4.86 -9.04 1.08
N HIS A 66 5.58 -9.67 0.15
CA HIS A 66 6.26 -10.94 0.43
C HIS A 66 7.29 -10.78 1.55
N LEU A 67 8.10 -9.73 1.55
CA LEU A 67 9.07 -9.48 2.61
C LEU A 67 8.42 -9.19 3.96
N ALA A 68 7.25 -8.54 3.99
CA ALA A 68 6.50 -8.28 5.22
C ALA A 68 5.76 -9.53 5.74
N VAL A 69 5.16 -10.33 4.84
CA VAL A 69 4.47 -11.58 5.19
C VAL A 69 5.45 -12.68 5.60
N VAL A 70 6.66 -12.71 5.02
CA VAL A 70 7.74 -13.62 5.45
C VAL A 70 8.38 -13.14 6.76
N ARG A 71 8.24 -11.86 7.12
CA ARG A 71 8.65 -11.29 8.41
C ARG A 71 7.47 -11.23 9.40
N GLU A 72 7.08 -12.37 9.94
CA GLU A 72 6.47 -12.43 11.28
C GLU A 72 7.17 -13.49 12.14
N PRO A 73 7.19 -13.30 13.47
CA PRO A 73 8.11 -12.44 14.22
C PRO A 73 9.40 -13.21 14.60
N ALA A 74 10.41 -12.52 15.10
CA ALA A 74 11.38 -13.19 15.97
C ALA A 74 10.58 -13.78 17.13
N SER A 75 10.45 -15.10 17.18
CA SER A 75 9.82 -15.81 18.29
C SER A 75 10.64 -15.57 19.56
N GLU A 76 10.32 -14.53 20.31
CA GLU A 76 10.60 -14.48 21.74
C GLU A 76 9.79 -15.60 22.40
N GLY A 77 10.48 -16.62 22.95
CA GLY A 77 9.83 -17.64 23.78
C GLY A 77 10.32 -19.06 23.55
N ALA A 78 11.54 -19.37 23.99
CA ALA A 78 11.88 -20.72 24.44
C ALA A 78 12.51 -20.62 25.84
N THR A 79 11.63 -20.49 26.84
CA THR A 79 11.92 -20.98 28.19
C THR A 79 12.32 -22.45 28.10
N LYS A 80 13.48 -22.80 28.66
CA LYS A 80 13.79 -24.15 29.13
C LYS A 80 14.44 -24.05 30.50
N ASP A 81 13.58 -23.90 31.50
CA ASP A 81 13.84 -24.49 32.81
C ASP A 81 13.62 -26.02 32.71
N GLY A 82 14.57 -26.79 33.27
CA GLY A 82 14.28 -28.12 33.83
C GLY A 82 14.79 -29.37 33.09
N GLY A 83 15.96 -29.87 33.55
CA GLY A 83 16.27 -31.29 33.87
C GLY A 83 16.23 -32.36 32.78
N PRO A 84 16.85 -33.55 32.97
CA PRO A 84 17.24 -34.18 34.24
C PRO A 84 18.69 -33.99 34.68
#